data_AF-A0A2V7ZJL1-F1
#
_entry.id   AF-A0A2V7ZJL1-F1
#
_cell.length_a   1.000
_cell.length_b   1.000
_cell.length_c   1.000
_cell.angle_alpha   90.00
_cell.angle_beta   90.00
_cell.angle_gamma   90.00
#
_symmetry.space_group_name_H-M   'P 1'
#
loop_
_entity.id
_entity.type
_entity.pdbx_description
1 polymer ?
#
loop_
_entity_poly.entity_id
_entity_poly.type
_entity_poly.pdbx_seq_one_letter_code
_entity_poly.pdbx_strand_id
1 'polypeptide(L)' 'MCILFFGGDPFGRDLAYLVRLVAAHKIDPQLAGELPWDQMPAALERLRNRDVAGKLALTVGG' A
#
# COMPACT_ATOMS: atom_id res chain seq x y z
N MET A 1 6.49 13.06 -11.78
CA MET A 1 5.78 14.17 -11.08
C MET A 1 5.18 13.60 -9.80
N CYS A 2 5.86 13.74 -8.66
CA CYS A 2 5.35 13.28 -7.37
C CYS A 2 4.29 14.27 -6.88
N ILE A 3 3.05 13.82 -6.75
CA ILE A 3 2.00 14.58 -6.10
C ILE A 3 2.22 14.41 -4.60
N LEU A 4 2.74 15.43 -3.93
CA LEU A 4 2.80 15.46 -2.47
C LEU A 4 1.37 15.64 -1.96
N PHE A 5 0.80 14.58 -1.39
CA PHE A 5 -0.53 14.61 -0.79
C PHE A 5 -0.42 15.05 0.68
N PHE A 6 -0.90 16.26 0.98
CA PHE A 6 -1.06 16.74 2.36
C PHE A 6 -2.55 16.70 2.71
N GLY A 7 -2.98 15.64 3.40
CA GLY A 7 -4.32 15.58 3.96
C GLY A 7 -4.37 16.35 5.28
N GLY A 8 -5.12 17.45 5.32
CA GLY A 8 -5.44 18.16 6.57
C GLY A 8 -6.33 17.32 7.51
N ASP A 9 -6.68 17.84 8.68
CA ASP A 9 -7.68 17.17 9.53
C ASP A 9 -9.02 17.03 8.78
N PRO A 10 -9.73 15.90 8.91
CA PRO A 10 -9.48 14.79 9.85
C PRO A 10 -8.52 13.69 9.33
N PHE A 11 -8.09 13.76 8.07
CA PHE A 11 -7.31 12.69 7.42
C PHE A 11 -6.02 12.34 8.16
N GLY A 12 -5.24 13.34 8.58
CA GLY A 12 -4.01 13.12 9.32
C GLY A 12 -4.22 12.42 10.66
N ARG A 13 -5.33 12.72 11.35
CA ARG A 13 -5.70 12.10 12.64
C ARG A 13 -6.06 10.63 12.46
N ASP A 14 -6.85 10.31 11.45
CA ASP A 14 -7.25 8.94 11.16
C ASP A 14 -6.06 8.09 10.73
N LEU A 15 -5.18 8.65 9.89
CA LEU A 15 -3.93 7.99 9.49
C LEU A 15 -3.03 7.73 10.70
N ALA A 16 -2.84 8.71 11.58
CA ALA A 16 -2.06 8.55 12.80
C ALA A 16 -2.64 7.46 13.71
N TYR A 17 -3.98 7.35 13.78
CA TYR A 17 -4.64 6.28 14.52
C TYR A 17 -4.38 4.90 13.89
N LEU A 18 -4.50 4.77 12.56
CA LEU A 18 -4.20 3.52 11.87
C LEU A 18 -2.74 3.08 12.06
N VAL A 19 -1.78 4.01 11.98
CA VAL A 19 -0.36 3.73 12.25
C VAL A 19 -0.16 3.19 13.67
N ARG A 20 -0.83 3.76 14.67
CA ARG A 20 -0.76 3.26 16.05
C ARG A 20 -1.30 1.84 16.20
N LEU A 21 -2.36 1.49 15.47
CA LEU A 21 -2.92 0.13 15.51
C LEU A 21 -1.99 -0.89 14.85
N VAL A 22 -1.33 -0.53 13.75
CA VAL A 22 -0.32 -1.38 13.10
C VAL A 22 0.88 -1.58 14.03
N ALA A 23 1.39 -0.49 14.63
CA ALA A 23 2.52 -0.58 15.57
C ALA A 23 2.20 -1.40 16.83
N ALA A 24 0.92 -1.43 17.24
CA ALA A 24 0.44 -2.26 18.35
C ALA A 24 0.07 -3.69 17.93
N HIS A 25 0.35 -4.12 16.69
CA HIS A 25 -0.03 -5.42 16.13
C HIS A 25 -1.55 -5.72 16.20
N LYS A 26 -2.39 -4.68 16.25
CA LYS A 26 -3.85 -4.80 16.25
C LYS A 26 -4.44 -4.84 14.84
N ILE A 27 -3.68 -4.38 13.86
CA ILE A 27 -3.99 -4.49 12.43
C ILE A 27 -2.77 -5.12 11.77
N ASP A 28 -2.99 -6.20 11.04
CA ASP A 28 -1.96 -6.82 10.20
C ASP A 28 -2.22 -6.47 8.72
N PRO A 29 -1.42 -5.58 8.11
CA PRO A 29 -1.58 -5.23 6.71
C PRO A 29 -1.17 -6.40 5.81
N GLN A 30 -2.16 -7.17 5.37
CA GLN A 30 -1.95 -8.30 4.45
C GLN A 30 -1.50 -7.79 3.07
N LEU A 31 -0.22 -7.99 2.76
CA LEU A 31 0.33 -7.87 1.42
C LEU A 31 0.45 -9.26 0.82
N ALA A 32 -0.12 -9.42 -0.36
CA ALA A 32 -0.06 -10.68 -1.09
C ALA A 32 1.21 -10.78 -1.96
N GLY A 33 2.00 -9.71 -2.03
CA GLY A 33 3.31 -9.70 -2.67
C GLY A 33 3.90 -8.30 -2.81
N GLU A 34 5.21 -8.29 -3.06
CA GLU A 34 6.01 -7.11 -3.34
C GLU A 34 6.73 -7.29 -4.68
N LEU A 35 6.75 -6.24 -5.50
CA LEU A 35 7.35 -6.25 -6.83
C LEU A 35 8.11 -4.93 -7.07
N PRO A 36 9.22 -4.93 -7.82
CA PRO A 36 9.88 -3.68 -8.19
C PRO A 36 8.98 -2.85 -9.10
N TRP A 37 9.13 -1.53 -9.05
CA TRP A 37 8.35 -0.57 -9.83
C TRP A 37 8.31 -0.90 -11.34
N ASP A 38 9.43 -1.38 -11.90
CA ASP A 38 9.55 -1.73 -13.32
C ASP A 38 8.63 -2.90 -13.73
N GLN A 39 8.13 -3.68 -12.75
CA GLN A 39 7.19 -4.77 -12.96
C GLN A 39 5.72 -4.37 -12.74
N MET A 40 5.42 -3.07 -12.67
CA MET A 40 4.04 -2.56 -12.55
C MET A 40 3.06 -3.16 -13.56
N PRO A 41 3.40 -3.36 -14.85
CA PRO A 41 2.47 -4.00 -15.80
C PRO A 41 2.06 -5.42 -15.38
N ALA A 42 3.03 -6.23 -14.91
CA ALA A 42 2.76 -7.58 -14.43
C ALA A 42 1.93 -7.59 -13.13
N ALA A 43 2.18 -6.63 -12.23
CA ALA A 43 1.37 -6.46 -11.02
C ALA A 43 -0.10 -6.15 -11.35
N LEU A 44 -0.35 -5.27 -12.33
CA LEU A 44 -1.69 -4.92 -12.78
C LEU A 44 -2.43 -6.10 -13.40
N GLU A 45 -1.75 -6.88 -14.24
CA GLU A 45 -2.35 -8.10 -14.83
C GLU A 45 -2.77 -9.10 -13.76
N ARG A 46 -1.91 -9.35 -12.76
CA ARG A 46 -2.22 -10.23 -11.63
C ARG A 46 -3.42 -9.77 -10.82
N LEU A 47 -3.56 -8.47 -10.59
CA LEU A 47 -4.74 -7.88 -9.91
C LEU A 47 -6.00 -8.02 -10.77
N ARG A 48 -5.90 -7.74 -12.08
CA ARG A 48 -7.02 -7.79 -13.01
C ARG A 48 -7.56 -9.21 -13.15
N ASN A 49 -6.68 -10.20 -13.23
CA ASN A 49 -7.03 -11.61 -13.34
C ASN A 49 -7.49 -12.22 -12.00
N ARG A 50 -7.42 -11.46 -10.90
CA ARG A 50 -7.69 -11.92 -9.53
C ARG A 50 -6.78 -13.08 -9.10
N ASP A 51 -5.57 -13.13 -9.66
CA ASP A 51 -4.55 -14.13 -9.30
C ASP A 51 -3.99 -13.90 -7.88
N VAL A 52 -4.32 -12.76 -7.28
CA VAL A 52 -3.82 -12.32 -5.99
C VAL A 52 -4.99 -11.84 -5.14
N ALA A 53 -5.15 -12.45 -3.97
CA ALA A 53 -6.12 -12.00 -2.98
C ALA A 53 -5.48 -10.94 -2.07
N GLY A 54 -5.85 -9.66 -2.27
CA GLY A 54 -5.43 -8.57 -1.39
C GLY A 54 -4.66 -7.47 -2.11
N LYS A 55 -3.57 -7.01 -1.50
CA LYS A 55 -2.81 -5.84 -1.96
C LYS A 55 -1.45 -6.27 -2.47
N LEU A 56 -0.99 -5.63 -3.55
CA LEU A 56 0.40 -5.71 -4.00
C LEU A 56 1.09 -4.38 -3.68
N ALA A 57 2.30 -4.45 -3.15
CA ALA A 57 3.15 -3.27 -2.94
C ALA A 57 4.22 -3.21 -4.04
N LEU A 58 4.45 -1.99 -4.55
CA LEU A 58 5.51 -1.72 -5.52
C LEU A 58 6.65 -1.00 -4.83
N THR A 59 7.86 -1.54 -4.93
CA THR A 59 9.07 -0.93 -4.35
C THR A 59 9.71 0.04 -5.36
N VAL A 60 10.08 1.22 -4.90
CA VAL A 60 10.72 2.28 -5.71
C VAL A 60 12.13 2.51 -5.16
N GLY A 61 13.15 2.50 -6.03
CA GLY A 61 14.53 2.78 -5.66
C GLY A 61 15.26 1.60 -5.01
N GLY A 62 15.21 0.43 -5.65
CA GLY A 62 16.00 -0.74 -5.25
C GLY A 62 17.50 -0.47 -5.20
#